data_AF-A0A951JG84-F1
#
_entry.id   AF-A0A951JG84-F1
#
_cell.length_a   1.000
_cell.length_b   1.000
_cell.length_c   1.000
_cell.angle_alpha   90.00
_cell.angle_beta   90.00
_cell.angle_gamma   90.00
#
_symmetry.space_group_name_H-M   'P 1'
#
loop_
_entity.id
_entity.type
_entity.pdbx_description
1 polymer ?
#
loop_
_entity_poly.entity_id
_entity_poly.type
_entity_poly.pdbx_seq_one_letter_code
_entity_poly.pdbx_strand_id
1 'polypeptide(L)'
;MPARAAVALLVAAALATPLHGQAPAAVPADAPARFHPLPTLRQQASERQAWLEARLDRVLPRLMEEYGAEMWILSMREYAEDPVFWSITSPTTFAARRRSIYVFHRKDDGSVERLALGGGSQDGLYQAYRSSRPAPTEETGELWGDEQWRLLRELVEARDPDSIVLNIDEHHAFSDGLHAGEREALERALGPTYVARVKREPRLAQNYI
;
A
#
# COMPACT_ATOMS: atom_id res chain seq x y z
N MET A 1 -27.05 35.02 -63.77
CA MET A 1 -26.40 33.69 -63.66
C MET A 1 -25.60 33.63 -62.37
N PRO A 2 -26.01 32.87 -61.35
CA PRO A 2 -25.11 32.40 -60.30
C PRO A 2 -24.92 30.88 -60.42
N ALA A 3 -23.69 30.43 -60.61
CA ALA A 3 -23.33 29.01 -60.56
C ALA A 3 -23.21 28.58 -59.10
N ARG A 4 -24.05 27.63 -58.69
CA ARG A 4 -23.96 26.95 -57.38
C ARG A 4 -22.77 26.00 -57.40
N ALA A 5 -21.78 26.23 -56.54
CA ALA A 5 -20.71 25.26 -56.30
C ALA A 5 -21.26 24.12 -55.41
N ALA A 6 -21.32 22.92 -55.96
CA ALA A 6 -21.63 21.70 -55.22
C ALA A 6 -20.37 21.24 -54.45
N VAL A 7 -20.46 21.21 -53.12
CA VAL A 7 -19.46 20.57 -52.26
C VAL A 7 -19.70 19.06 -52.35
N ALA A 8 -18.78 18.34 -52.98
CA ALA A 8 -18.80 16.88 -53.00
C ALA A 8 -18.25 16.35 -51.67
N LEU A 9 -19.11 15.74 -50.87
CA LEU A 9 -18.74 15.04 -49.65
C LEU A 9 -18.06 13.71 -50.02
N LEU A 10 -16.74 13.62 -49.88
CA LEU A 10 -15.99 12.38 -50.04
C LEU A 10 -16.22 11.50 -48.81
N VAL A 11 -17.16 10.55 -48.92
CA VAL A 11 -17.31 9.47 -47.95
C VAL A 11 -16.18 8.47 -48.22
N ALA A 12 -15.14 8.51 -47.38
CA ALA A 12 -14.11 7.47 -47.38
C ALA A 12 -14.73 6.16 -46.91
N ALA A 13 -14.98 5.25 -47.86
CA ALA A 13 -15.34 3.88 -47.54
C ALA A 13 -14.14 3.21 -46.86
N ALA A 14 -14.18 3.11 -45.54
CA ALA A 14 -13.22 2.32 -44.78
C ALA A 14 -13.42 0.85 -45.16
N LEU A 15 -12.62 0.35 -46.09
CA LEU A 15 -12.50 -1.08 -46.36
C LEU A 15 -11.99 -1.73 -45.07
N ALA A 16 -12.85 -2.52 -44.43
CA ALA A 16 -12.48 -3.37 -43.31
C ALA A 16 -11.44 -4.40 -43.80
N THR A 17 -10.16 -4.04 -43.70
CA THR A 17 -9.08 -5.00 -43.89
C THR A 17 -9.10 -5.93 -42.69
N PRO A 18 -9.22 -7.25 -42.88
CA PRO A 18 -9.15 -8.18 -41.77
C PRO A 18 -7.77 -8.06 -41.13
N LEU A 19 -7.75 -7.59 -39.88
CA LEU A 19 -6.56 -7.49 -39.06
C LEU A 19 -6.14 -8.93 -38.72
N HIS A 20 -5.26 -9.51 -39.54
CA HIS A 20 -4.68 -10.81 -39.24
C HIS A 20 -3.60 -10.61 -38.18
N GLY A 21 -3.78 -11.23 -37.02
CA GLY A 21 -2.73 -11.28 -36.00
C GLY A 21 -1.48 -11.95 -36.54
N GLN A 22 -0.31 -11.42 -36.20
CA GLN A 22 0.97 -12.01 -36.59
C GLN A 22 1.09 -13.42 -36.00
N ALA A 23 1.45 -14.40 -36.84
CA ALA A 23 1.73 -15.75 -36.37
C ALA A 23 2.94 -15.74 -35.40
N PRO A 24 2.91 -16.53 -34.32
CA PRO A 24 4.02 -16.60 -33.37
C PRO A 24 5.28 -17.09 -34.10
N ALA A 25 6.34 -16.28 -34.11
CA ALA A 25 7.54 -16.53 -34.90
C ALA A 25 8.35 -17.76 -34.46
N ALA A 26 8.12 -18.26 -33.25
CA ALA A 26 8.93 -19.30 -32.61
C ALA A 26 8.15 -20.58 -32.23
N VAL A 27 6.92 -20.75 -32.74
CA VAL A 27 6.10 -21.92 -32.43
C VAL A 27 5.86 -22.71 -33.72
N PRO A 28 6.35 -23.96 -33.84
CA PRO A 28 6.07 -24.82 -34.98
C PRO A 28 4.56 -24.95 -35.20
N ALA A 29 4.12 -24.93 -36.46
CA ALA A 29 2.70 -24.97 -36.81
C ALA A 29 1.99 -26.26 -36.38
N ASP A 30 2.76 -27.33 -36.14
CA ASP A 30 2.34 -28.65 -35.69
C ASP A 30 2.58 -28.90 -34.20
N ALA A 31 3.11 -27.91 -33.47
CA ALA A 31 3.36 -28.06 -32.04
C ALA A 31 2.03 -28.26 -31.30
N PRO A 32 1.87 -29.33 -30.49
CA PRO A 32 0.67 -29.50 -29.69
C PRO A 32 0.56 -28.37 -28.68
N ALA A 33 -0.65 -27.85 -28.49
CA ALA A 33 -0.91 -26.84 -27.46
C ALA A 33 -0.49 -27.38 -26.08
N ARG A 34 0.45 -26.69 -25.43
CA ARG A 34 0.87 -26.97 -24.05
C ARG A 34 0.21 -25.96 -23.13
N PHE A 35 -0.71 -26.43 -22.31
CA PHE A 35 -1.31 -25.62 -21.26
C PHE A 35 -0.51 -25.80 -19.99
N HIS A 36 0.03 -24.70 -19.46
CA HIS A 36 0.61 -24.67 -18.12
C HIS A 36 -0.46 -24.15 -17.16
N PRO A 37 -1.14 -25.04 -16.41
CA PRO A 37 -2.15 -24.58 -15.46
C PRO A 37 -1.48 -23.74 -14.38
N LEU A 38 -2.12 -22.63 -14.00
CA LEU A 38 -1.71 -21.88 -12.83
C LEU A 38 -1.94 -22.71 -11.56
N PRO A 39 -1.15 -22.50 -10.49
CA PRO A 39 -1.42 -23.12 -9.20
C PRO A 39 -2.82 -22.75 -8.69
N THR A 40 -3.36 -23.54 -7.75
CA THR A 40 -4.62 -23.20 -7.08
C THR A 40 -4.51 -21.86 -6.34
N LEU A 41 -5.64 -21.17 -6.10
CA LEU A 41 -5.63 -19.89 -5.36
C LEU A 41 -4.99 -20.00 -3.96
N ARG A 42 -5.12 -21.15 -3.29
CA ARG A 42 -4.45 -21.42 -2.01
C ARG A 42 -2.93 -21.52 -2.14
N GLN A 43 -2.43 -22.17 -3.20
CA GLN A 43 -1.00 -22.25 -3.48
C GLN A 43 -0.45 -20.87 -3.84
N GLN A 44 -1.13 -20.13 -4.71
CA GLN A 44 -0.74 -18.75 -5.05
C GLN A 44 -0.72 -17.84 -3.81
N ALA A 45 -1.69 -17.96 -2.91
CA ALA A 45 -1.70 -17.22 -1.65
C ALA A 45 -0.51 -17.61 -0.75
N SER A 46 -0.16 -18.89 -0.66
CA SER A 46 0.99 -19.34 0.12
C SER A 46 2.31 -18.79 -0.43
N GLU A 47 2.48 -18.80 -1.76
CA GLU A 47 3.66 -18.24 -2.42
C GLU A 47 3.75 -16.71 -2.24
N ARG A 48 2.64 -15.99 -2.46
CA ARG A 48 2.59 -14.54 -2.25
C ARG A 48 2.86 -14.15 -0.80
N GLN A 49 2.39 -14.94 0.16
CA GLN A 49 2.66 -14.70 1.57
C GLN A 49 4.16 -14.84 1.88
N ALA A 50 4.83 -15.85 1.32
CA ALA A 50 6.28 -16.01 1.46
C ALA A 50 7.07 -14.84 0.82
N TRP A 51 6.60 -14.31 -0.31
CA TRP A 51 7.20 -13.12 -0.93
C TRP A 51 6.99 -11.86 -0.10
N LEU A 52 5.81 -11.69 0.49
CA LEU A 52 5.52 -10.59 1.41
C LEU A 52 6.46 -10.63 2.62
N GLU A 53 6.61 -11.79 3.25
CA GLU A 53 7.55 -11.99 4.36
C GLU A 53 8.98 -11.64 3.93
N ALA A 54 9.47 -12.19 2.82
CA ALA A 54 10.80 -11.89 2.30
C ALA A 54 11.01 -10.40 1.98
N ARG A 55 9.99 -9.70 1.48
CA ARG A 55 10.04 -8.25 1.21
C ARG A 55 10.15 -7.47 2.51
N LEU A 56 9.31 -7.77 3.50
CA LEU A 56 9.33 -7.11 4.81
C LEU A 56 10.65 -7.38 5.57
N ASP A 57 11.23 -8.57 5.41
CA ASP A 57 12.49 -8.96 6.08
C ASP A 57 13.73 -8.38 5.42
N ARG A 58 13.73 -8.28 4.08
CA ARG A 58 14.97 -8.00 3.33
C ARG A 58 14.94 -6.69 2.58
N VAL A 59 13.79 -6.21 2.13
CA VAL A 59 13.69 -4.99 1.32
C VAL A 59 13.40 -3.80 2.21
N LEU A 60 12.37 -3.90 3.04
CA LEU A 60 11.95 -2.79 3.91
C LEU A 60 13.08 -2.23 4.79
N PRO A 61 13.88 -3.04 5.51
CA PRO A 61 14.91 -2.48 6.38
C PRO A 61 15.97 -1.68 5.63
N ARG A 62 16.37 -2.16 4.44
CA ARG A 62 17.34 -1.48 3.57
C ARG A 62 16.80 -0.15 3.05
N LEU A 63 15.54 -0.10 2.62
CA LEU A 63 14.94 1.16 2.16
C LEU A 63 14.75 2.16 3.30
N MET A 64 14.34 1.70 4.48
CA MET A 64 14.22 2.56 5.66
C MET A 64 15.59 3.14 6.07
N GLU A 65 16.65 2.35 6.01
CA GLU A 65 18.02 2.82 6.20
C GLU A 65 18.45 3.82 5.13
N GLU A 66 18.31 3.46 3.85
CA GLU A 66 18.71 4.28 2.69
C GLU A 66 18.07 5.68 2.72
N TYR A 67 16.79 5.74 3.12
CA TYR A 67 16.02 6.97 3.16
C TYR A 67 15.96 7.63 4.53
N GLY A 68 16.73 7.16 5.51
CA GLY A 68 16.80 7.75 6.84
C GLY A 68 15.44 7.80 7.55
N ALA A 69 14.62 6.77 7.35
CA ALA A 69 13.32 6.59 7.99
C ALA A 69 13.49 5.68 9.22
N GLU A 70 13.48 6.28 10.41
CA GLU A 70 13.46 5.48 11.65
C GLU A 70 12.07 4.91 11.90
N MET A 71 11.03 5.68 11.58
CA MET A 71 9.65 5.23 11.62
C MET A 71 8.94 5.52 10.30
N TRP A 72 8.16 4.57 9.81
CA TRP A 72 7.23 4.76 8.70
C TRP A 72 5.83 4.37 9.16
N ILE A 73 4.90 5.33 9.06
CA ILE A 73 3.52 5.15 9.53
C ILE A 73 2.58 5.20 8.34
N LEU A 74 1.79 4.14 8.19
CA LEU A 74 0.73 4.03 7.19
C LEU A 74 -0.60 3.97 7.92
N SER A 75 -1.37 5.05 7.87
CA SER A 75 -2.73 5.13 8.42
C SER A 75 -3.70 5.19 7.26
N MET A 76 -4.66 4.27 7.24
CA MET A 76 -5.70 4.24 6.21
C MET A 76 -7.04 3.81 6.77
N ARG A 77 -8.09 4.15 6.01
CA ARG A 77 -9.47 3.77 6.31
C ARG A 77 -9.94 2.72 5.31
N GLU A 78 -10.95 1.95 5.69
CA GLU A 78 -11.61 1.00 4.79
C GLU A 78 -12.10 1.70 3.51
N TYR A 79 -11.74 1.15 2.35
CA TYR A 79 -11.98 1.71 1.01
C TYR A 79 -11.23 3.01 0.69
N ALA A 80 -10.24 3.36 1.50
CA ALA A 80 -9.39 4.54 1.38
C ALA A 80 -7.96 4.14 1.79
N GLU A 81 -7.48 3.04 1.20
CA GLU A 81 -6.17 2.47 1.43
C GLU A 81 -5.05 3.29 0.80
N ASP A 82 -3.92 3.39 1.52
CA ASP A 82 -2.68 3.85 0.94
C ASP A 82 -2.27 2.92 -0.23
N PRO A 83 -1.72 3.43 -1.35
CA PRO A 83 -1.25 2.59 -2.46
C PRO A 83 -0.31 1.46 -2.05
N VAL A 84 0.46 1.66 -0.97
CA VAL A 84 1.37 0.66 -0.39
C VAL A 84 0.64 -0.52 0.26
N PHE A 85 -0.63 -0.37 0.62
CA PHE A 85 -1.43 -1.36 1.37
C PHE A 85 -1.32 -2.78 0.79
N TRP A 86 -1.39 -2.93 -0.53
CA TRP A 86 -1.35 -4.23 -1.20
C TRP A 86 0.03 -4.89 -1.19
N SER A 87 1.08 -4.12 -0.92
CA SER A 87 2.47 -4.59 -0.82
C SER A 87 2.91 -4.88 0.61
N ILE A 88 2.08 -4.57 1.61
CA ILE A 88 2.34 -4.81 3.04
C ILE A 88 1.35 -5.78 3.69
N THR A 89 0.28 -6.18 3.01
CA THR A 89 -0.79 -7.03 3.56
C THR A 89 -0.83 -8.43 2.96
N SER A 90 -1.34 -9.40 3.74
CA SER A 90 -1.48 -10.79 3.31
C SER A 90 -2.31 -10.88 2.02
N PRO A 91 -1.99 -11.82 1.12
CA PRO A 91 -2.72 -12.01 -0.14
C PRO A 91 -4.20 -12.35 0.04
N THR A 92 -4.61 -12.74 1.25
CA THR A 92 -6.00 -13.03 1.62
C THR A 92 -6.73 -11.84 2.26
N THR A 93 -6.03 -10.74 2.50
CA THR A 93 -6.63 -9.50 3.04
C THR A 93 -7.40 -8.80 1.93
N PHE A 94 -8.68 -8.55 2.19
CA PHE A 94 -9.58 -7.93 1.21
C PHE A 94 -9.52 -6.40 1.20
N ALA A 95 -9.42 -5.77 2.37
CA ALA A 95 -9.41 -4.32 2.55
C ALA A 95 -8.85 -3.96 3.92
N ALA A 96 -8.48 -2.69 4.13
CA ALA A 96 -8.26 -2.19 5.49
C ALA A 96 -9.56 -2.31 6.28
N ARG A 97 -9.52 -2.68 7.55
CA ARG A 97 -10.74 -2.78 8.37
C ARG A 97 -10.89 -1.53 9.22
N ARG A 98 -12.00 -0.79 9.05
CA ARG A 98 -12.30 0.48 9.72
C ARG A 98 -11.16 1.51 9.59
N ARG A 99 -10.22 1.52 10.55
CA ARG A 99 -8.92 2.21 10.47
C ARG A 99 -7.83 1.20 10.81
N SER A 100 -6.88 1.06 9.90
CA SER A 100 -5.69 0.26 10.11
C SER A 100 -4.48 1.20 10.13
N ILE A 101 -3.66 1.09 11.17
CA ILE A 101 -2.40 1.83 11.27
C ILE A 101 -1.28 0.80 11.34
N TYR A 102 -0.49 0.69 10.28
CA TYR A 102 0.75 -0.08 10.30
C TYR A 102 1.91 0.86 10.63
N VAL A 103 2.71 0.48 11.61
CA VAL A 103 3.91 1.20 12.01
C VAL A 103 5.11 0.29 11.82
N PHE A 104 6.07 0.77 11.03
CA PHE A 104 7.37 0.17 10.89
C PHE A 104 8.37 1.00 11.66
N HIS A 105 9.12 0.38 12.56
CA HIS A 105 10.15 1.07 13.34
C HIS A 105 11.48 0.33 13.17
N ARG A 106 12.43 0.99 12.48
CA ARG A 106 13.78 0.49 12.29
C ARG A 106 14.58 0.73 13.57
N LYS A 107 15.14 -0.32 14.14
CA LYS A 107 15.99 -0.28 15.33
C LYS A 107 17.46 -0.05 14.95
N ASP A 108 18.27 0.27 15.95
CA ASP A 108 19.72 0.48 15.80
C ASP A 108 20.46 -0.75 15.26
N ASP A 109 19.93 -1.95 15.51
CA ASP A 109 20.49 -3.22 14.99
C ASP A 109 20.12 -3.48 13.51
N GLY A 110 19.40 -2.55 12.87
CA GLY A 110 18.92 -2.66 11.49
C GLY A 110 17.68 -3.51 11.32
N SER A 111 17.15 -4.14 12.37
CA SER A 111 15.87 -4.85 12.31
C SER A 111 14.69 -3.88 12.27
N VAL A 112 13.56 -4.32 11.71
CA VAL A 112 12.33 -3.52 11.65
C VAL A 112 11.25 -4.19 12.48
N GLU A 113 10.81 -3.50 13.53
CA GLU A 113 9.59 -3.83 14.25
C GLU A 113 8.37 -3.51 13.38
N ARG A 114 7.40 -4.42 13.34
CA ARG A 114 6.19 -4.32 12.51
C ARG A 114 4.97 -4.38 13.41
N LEU A 115 4.32 -3.25 13.57
CA LEU A 115 3.20 -3.09 14.50
C LEU A 115 1.92 -2.80 13.74
N ALA A 116 0.82 -3.35 14.22
CA ALA A 116 -0.52 -3.09 13.71
C ALA A 116 -1.40 -2.54 14.84
N LEU A 117 -1.82 -1.27 14.74
CA LEU A 117 -2.85 -0.68 15.60
C LEU A 117 -4.15 -0.67 14.81
N GLY A 118 -5.05 -1.58 15.15
CA GLY A 118 -6.09 -1.97 14.20
C GLY A 118 -5.48 -2.70 13.00
N GLY A 119 -6.34 -3.21 12.11
CA GLY A 119 -5.89 -4.16 11.08
C GLY A 119 -5.55 -5.54 11.64
N GLY A 120 -5.20 -6.48 10.75
CA GLY A 120 -4.86 -7.85 11.11
C GLY A 120 -3.37 -8.01 11.43
N SER A 121 -2.99 -9.17 11.99
CA SER A 121 -1.58 -9.56 12.10
C SER A 121 -0.95 -9.95 10.75
N GLN A 122 -1.74 -9.95 9.68
CA GLN A 122 -1.35 -10.34 8.32
C GLN A 122 -0.64 -11.70 8.30
N ASP A 123 -1.31 -12.70 8.89
CA ASP A 123 -0.82 -14.07 9.08
C ASP A 123 0.47 -14.16 9.91
N GLY A 124 0.59 -13.30 10.92
CA GLY A 124 1.70 -13.32 11.90
C GLY A 124 2.88 -12.41 11.56
N LEU A 125 2.81 -11.67 10.45
CA LEU A 125 3.87 -10.74 10.03
C LEU A 125 3.90 -9.43 10.83
N TYR A 126 2.83 -9.11 11.56
CA TYR A 126 2.72 -7.92 12.41
C TYR A 126 2.34 -8.30 13.82
N GLN A 127 2.99 -7.65 14.78
CA GLN A 127 2.55 -7.69 16.17
C GLN A 127 1.38 -6.73 16.36
N ALA A 128 0.24 -7.27 16.80
CA ALA A 128 -0.92 -6.46 17.14
C ALA A 128 -0.63 -5.63 18.40
N TYR A 129 -0.76 -4.31 18.29
CA TYR A 129 -0.58 -3.37 19.39
C TYR A 129 -1.96 -2.93 19.89
N ARG A 130 -2.36 -3.44 21.06
CA ARG A 130 -3.72 -3.31 21.61
C ARG A 130 -3.73 -2.57 22.94
N SER A 131 -4.86 -1.95 23.26
CA SER A 131 -5.03 -1.28 24.54
C SER A 131 -5.08 -2.27 25.69
N SER A 132 -4.35 -1.89 26.74
CA SER A 132 -4.54 -2.28 28.14
C SER A 132 -5.95 -2.21 28.71
N ARG A 133 -6.66 -1.18 28.24
CA ARG A 133 -7.70 -0.55 29.02
C ARG A 133 -9.06 -1.10 28.63
N PRO A 134 -9.99 -1.23 29.60
CA PRO A 134 -11.32 -1.76 29.31
C PRO A 134 -11.99 -0.92 28.23
N ALA A 135 -12.44 -1.54 27.14
CA ALA A 135 -13.23 -0.81 26.17
C ALA A 135 -14.59 -0.48 26.82
N PRO A 136 -15.15 0.73 26.60
CA PRO A 136 -16.42 1.12 27.22
C PRO A 136 -17.61 0.21 26.88
N THR A 137 -17.50 -0.61 25.82
CA THR A 137 -18.62 -1.43 25.33
C THR A 137 -18.32 -2.92 25.06
N GLU A 138 -17.07 -3.39 25.02
CA GLU A 138 -16.75 -4.82 24.79
C GLU A 138 -15.38 -5.23 25.36
N GLU A 139 -15.29 -6.43 25.93
CA GLU A 139 -14.06 -7.02 26.52
C GLU A 139 -12.92 -7.24 25.49
N THR A 140 -13.24 -7.17 24.18
CA THR A 140 -12.31 -7.29 23.05
C THR A 140 -12.44 -6.15 22.03
N GLY A 141 -13.13 -5.06 22.41
CA GLY A 141 -13.57 -4.00 21.50
C GLY A 141 -12.43 -3.46 20.64
N GLU A 142 -12.60 -3.59 19.32
CA GLU A 142 -11.65 -3.05 18.34
C GLU A 142 -11.29 -1.59 18.66
N LEU A 143 -10.00 -1.27 18.54
CA LEU A 143 -9.47 0.08 18.76
C LEU A 143 -10.13 1.05 17.78
N TRP A 144 -11.12 1.80 18.24
CA TRP A 144 -11.80 2.79 17.43
C TRP A 144 -11.89 4.11 18.19
N GLY A 145 -11.72 5.22 17.46
CA GLY A 145 -11.76 6.57 18.01
C GLY A 145 -10.46 7.02 18.67
N ASP A 146 -10.56 7.87 19.69
CA ASP A 146 -9.43 8.53 20.36
C ASP A 146 -8.44 7.54 20.99
N GLU A 147 -8.92 6.35 21.32
CA GLU A 147 -8.11 5.28 21.91
C GLU A 147 -6.98 4.83 20.99
N GLN A 148 -7.27 4.60 19.71
CA GLN A 148 -6.29 4.15 18.72
C GLN A 148 -5.21 5.21 18.51
N TRP A 149 -5.60 6.48 18.45
CA TRP A 149 -4.69 7.61 18.33
C TRP A 149 -3.80 7.79 19.55
N ARG A 150 -4.38 7.60 20.75
CA ARG A 150 -3.63 7.65 22.00
C ARG A 150 -2.60 6.52 22.08
N LEU A 151 -2.96 5.30 21.69
CA LEU A 151 -2.00 4.19 21.61
C LEU A 151 -0.89 4.46 20.60
N LEU A 152 -1.22 5.09 19.46
CA LEU A 152 -0.21 5.51 18.51
C LEU A 152 0.76 6.50 19.14
N ARG A 153 0.26 7.52 19.86
CA ARG A 153 1.10 8.47 20.58
C ARG A 153 2.02 7.76 21.59
N GLU A 154 1.49 6.87 22.41
CA GLU A 154 2.29 6.09 23.38
C GLU A 154 3.36 5.23 22.70
N LEU A 155 3.01 4.59 21.58
CA LEU A 155 3.94 3.79 20.79
C LEU A 155 5.10 4.63 20.27
N VAL A 156 4.78 5.80 19.71
CA VAL A 156 5.77 6.75 19.17
C VAL A 156 6.63 7.32 20.30
N GLU A 157 6.04 7.71 21.43
CA GLU A 157 6.78 8.18 22.62
C GLU A 157 7.74 7.14 23.18
N ALA A 158 7.31 5.87 23.24
CA ALA A 158 8.14 4.79 23.76
C ALA A 158 9.35 4.46 22.87
N ARG A 159 9.30 4.86 21.59
CA ARG A 159 10.37 4.61 20.61
C ARG A 159 11.18 5.87 20.29
N ASP A 160 10.59 7.03 20.52
CA ASP A 160 11.15 8.37 20.33
C ASP A 160 11.94 8.56 19.01
N PRO A 161 11.39 8.21 17.84
CA PRO A 161 12.14 8.22 16.58
C PRO A 161 12.54 9.66 16.18
N ASP A 162 13.76 9.84 15.68
CA ASP A 162 14.26 11.12 15.17
C ASP A 162 13.68 11.48 13.79
N SER A 163 13.10 10.50 13.09
CA SER A 163 12.58 10.64 11.73
C SER A 163 11.32 9.80 11.49
N ILE A 164 10.22 10.44 11.10
CA ILE A 164 8.95 9.78 10.79
C ILE A 164 8.58 10.06 9.32
N VAL A 165 8.43 9.03 8.51
CA VAL A 165 7.95 9.18 7.13
C VAL A 165 6.44 8.98 7.09
N LEU A 166 5.75 9.87 6.37
CA LEU A 166 4.34 9.76 6.01
C LEU A 166 4.18 9.85 4.48
N ASN A 167 3.23 9.11 3.93
CA ASN A 167 2.87 9.15 2.52
C ASN A 167 1.89 10.30 2.25
N ILE A 168 2.43 11.53 2.18
CA ILE A 168 1.71 12.80 2.00
C ILE A 168 2.34 13.66 0.90
N ASP A 169 2.89 13.01 -0.13
CA ASP A 169 3.61 13.68 -1.21
C ASP A 169 2.66 14.36 -2.19
N GLU A 170 2.98 15.58 -2.63
CA GLU A 170 2.09 16.35 -3.52
C GLU A 170 2.27 16.03 -5.02
N HIS A 171 3.26 15.22 -5.38
CA HIS A 171 3.64 14.95 -6.77
C HIS A 171 3.56 13.46 -7.14
N HIS A 172 3.85 12.57 -6.19
CA HIS A 172 3.93 11.14 -6.40
C HIS A 172 2.72 10.44 -5.78
N ALA A 173 1.74 10.10 -6.62
CA ALA A 173 0.48 9.46 -6.18
C ALA A 173 0.69 8.16 -5.39
N PHE A 174 1.76 7.38 -5.70
CA PHE A 174 2.12 6.17 -4.94
C PHE A 174 2.66 6.44 -3.53
N SER A 175 2.85 7.72 -3.18
CA SER A 175 3.36 8.21 -1.90
C SER A 175 2.43 9.26 -1.30
N ASP A 176 1.16 9.28 -1.71
CA ASP A 176 0.12 10.22 -1.27
C ASP A 176 -1.15 9.47 -0.82
N GLY A 177 -0.98 8.40 -0.06
CA GLY A 177 -2.10 7.58 0.39
C GLY A 177 -2.87 8.17 1.57
N LEU A 178 -2.33 9.17 2.25
CA LEU A 178 -2.92 9.71 3.47
C LEU A 178 -3.89 10.85 3.17
N HIS A 179 -5.18 10.52 3.12
CA HIS A 179 -6.26 11.51 2.92
C HIS A 179 -6.22 12.65 3.96
N ALA A 180 -6.63 13.84 3.54
CA ALA A 180 -6.54 15.07 4.35
C ALA A 180 -7.04 14.93 5.81
N GLY A 181 -8.25 14.40 6.02
CA GLY A 181 -8.79 14.23 7.38
C GLY A 181 -8.07 13.16 8.22
N GLU A 182 -7.50 12.14 7.56
CA GLU A 182 -6.70 11.12 8.23
C GLU A 182 -5.33 11.70 8.64
N ARG A 183 -4.73 12.50 7.76
CA ARG A 183 -3.51 13.27 8.04
C ARG A 183 -3.69 14.21 9.22
N GLU A 184 -4.77 15.01 9.24
CA GLU A 184 -5.05 15.93 10.36
C GLU A 184 -5.24 15.19 11.70
N ALA A 185 -5.88 14.02 11.68
CA ALA A 185 -6.05 13.20 12.87
C ALA A 185 -4.74 12.59 13.35
N LEU A 186 -3.92 12.07 12.42
CA LEU A 186 -2.60 11.52 12.70
C LEU A 186 -1.65 12.59 13.25
N GLU A 187 -1.55 13.75 12.61
CA GLU A 187 -0.68 14.85 13.07
C GLU A 187 -1.10 15.37 14.46
N ARG A 188 -2.41 15.46 14.75
CA ARG A 188 -2.89 15.77 16.11
C ARG A 188 -2.47 14.71 17.12
N ALA A 189 -2.57 13.43 16.77
CA ALA A 189 -2.16 12.34 17.64
C ALA A 189 -0.65 12.34 17.90
N LEU A 190 0.14 12.61 16.86
CA LEU A 190 1.59 12.75 16.96
C LEU A 190 2.01 13.94 17.80
N GLY A 191 1.25 15.04 17.81
CA GLY A 191 1.57 16.24 18.55
C GLY A 191 2.79 17.00 18.00
N PRO A 192 3.05 18.23 18.48
CA PRO A 192 4.01 19.14 17.84
C PRO A 192 5.44 18.59 17.79
N THR A 193 5.87 17.87 18.84
CA THR A 193 7.22 17.29 18.92
C THR A 193 7.49 16.31 17.78
N TYR A 194 6.59 15.36 17.53
CA TYR A 194 6.80 14.34 16.50
C TYR A 194 6.38 14.81 15.11
N VAL A 195 5.41 15.72 15.01
CA VAL A 195 5.11 16.41 13.75
C VAL A 195 6.34 17.16 13.22
N ALA A 196 7.15 17.76 14.09
CA ALA A 196 8.40 18.39 13.68
C ALA A 196 9.45 17.41 13.11
N ARG A 197 9.29 16.11 13.36
CA ARG A 197 10.15 15.02 12.85
C ARG A 197 9.56 14.32 11.62
N VAL A 198 8.37 14.73 11.17
CA VAL A 198 7.72 14.20 9.96
C VAL A 198 8.46 14.67 8.72
N LYS A 199 8.72 13.74 7.80
CA LYS A 199 9.36 13.99 6.51
C LYS A 199 8.50 13.43 5.38
N ARG A 200 8.57 14.12 4.24
CA ARG A 200 8.08 13.62 2.94
C ARG A 200 9.24 12.97 2.22
N GLU A 201 9.23 11.65 2.12
CA GLU A 201 10.24 10.90 1.37
C GLU A 201 9.53 9.94 0.42
N PRO A 202 9.13 10.41 -0.77
CA PRO A 202 8.27 9.66 -1.67
C PRO A 202 8.99 8.43 -2.26
N ARG A 203 10.33 8.36 -2.22
CA ARG A 203 11.06 7.20 -2.74
C ARG A 203 10.90 5.97 -1.85
N LEU A 204 10.62 6.13 -0.56
CA LEU A 204 10.39 4.98 0.34
C LEU A 204 9.21 4.15 -0.13
N ALA A 205 8.05 4.78 -0.34
CA ALA A 205 6.86 4.09 -0.82
C ALA A 205 7.03 3.59 -2.27
N GLN A 206 7.56 4.42 -3.17
CA GLN A 206 7.74 4.07 -4.59
C GLN A 206 8.67 2.87 -4.81
N ASN A 207 9.78 2.81 -4.07
CA ASN A 207 10.75 1.72 -4.24
C ASN A 207 10.36 0.47 -3.45
N TYR A 208 9.42 0.58 -2.52
CA TYR A 208 8.92 -0.56 -1.76
C TYR A 208 7.88 -1.38 -2.52
N ILE A 209 7.02 -0.74 -3.34
CA ILE A 209 5.91 -1.40 -4.03
C ILE A 209 6.32 -2.26 -5.22
#